data_AF-A0AAU7QAH2-F1
#
_entry.id   AF-A0AAU7QAH2-F1
#
_cell.length_a   1.000
_cell.length_b   1.000
_cell.length_c   1.000
_cell.angle_alpha   90.00
_cell.angle_beta   90.00
_cell.angle_gamma   90.00
#
_symmetry.space_group_name_H-M   'P 1'
#
loop_
_entity.id
_entity.type
_entity.pdbx_description
1 polymer ?
#
loop_
_entity_poly.entity_id
_entity_poly.type
_entity_poly.pdbx_seq_one_letter_code
_entity_poly.pdbx_strand_id
1 'polypeptide(L)'
;MKTLLVILDGLNYQVAYDAMGYLHAECAAGHGCLYSLECELPSLSRPLYECILTGMPPVESGVVHNNVVRLSRHRSIFHYARAAGLITAAAAYHWVSELYNRAPFDPANDRHTLDPQAAIQYGHFYHADHYPDSHVFEDAESLRLRYQPDFLLIHPMNIDDAGHRFGLSTPQYRNAARVADGLLSQYLPEWLAQGYQVLVTADHGMNDDRSHGGILPEERQVPLFVFGDAFSQSPAAVRQTELCGTICSLLGVEHDKPVCTGLLK
;
A
#
# COMPACT_ATOMS: atom_id res chain seq x y z
N MET A 1 -5.17 9.81 -14.09
CA MET A 1 -6.29 9.80 -13.12
C MET A 1 -5.71 9.89 -11.72
N LYS A 2 -6.41 10.45 -10.75
CA LYS A 2 -5.89 10.42 -9.36
C LYS A 2 -5.97 9.01 -8.80
N THR A 3 -4.99 8.60 -8.02
CA THR A 3 -4.87 7.22 -7.53
C THR A 3 -4.49 7.19 -6.06
N LEU A 4 -5.22 6.38 -5.30
CA LEU A 4 -4.90 6.03 -3.92
C LEU A 4 -4.41 4.60 -3.86
N LEU A 5 -3.29 4.38 -3.18
CA LEU A 5 -2.81 3.05 -2.84
C LEU A 5 -2.88 2.90 -1.32
N VAL A 6 -3.67 1.94 -0.85
CA VAL A 6 -3.72 1.53 0.55
C VAL A 6 -2.98 0.21 0.69
N ILE A 7 -1.91 0.19 1.49
CA ILE A 7 -1.17 -1.03 1.86
C ILE A 7 -1.53 -1.35 3.30
N LEU A 8 -2.37 -2.35 3.50
CA LEU A 8 -2.73 -2.88 4.81
C LEU A 8 -1.63 -3.88 5.21
N ASP A 9 -0.63 -3.43 5.95
CA ASP A 9 0.57 -4.20 6.27
C ASP A 9 0.21 -5.58 6.87
N GLY A 10 0.85 -6.62 6.35
CA GLY A 10 0.73 -7.97 6.87
C GLY A 10 -0.65 -8.62 6.68
N LEU A 11 -1.54 -8.09 5.83
CA LEU A 11 -2.87 -8.67 5.58
C LEU A 11 -2.82 -9.90 4.66
N ASN A 12 -3.10 -11.08 5.24
CA ASN A 12 -3.27 -12.34 4.55
C ASN A 12 -4.53 -12.37 3.65
N TYR A 13 -4.44 -13.02 2.48
CA TYR A 13 -5.54 -13.14 1.51
C TYR A 13 -6.81 -13.80 2.10
N GLN A 14 -6.68 -14.93 2.79
CA GLN A 14 -7.84 -15.64 3.34
C GLN A 14 -8.52 -14.81 4.42
N VAL A 15 -7.76 -14.12 5.27
CA VAL A 15 -8.33 -13.20 6.26
C VAL A 15 -9.02 -12.01 5.59
N ALA A 16 -8.44 -11.46 4.52
CA ALA A 16 -9.10 -10.43 3.75
C ALA A 16 -10.43 -10.93 3.15
N TYR A 17 -10.41 -12.14 2.58
CA TYR A 17 -11.59 -12.80 2.02
C TYR A 17 -12.69 -13.00 3.09
N ASP A 18 -12.34 -13.42 4.29
CA ASP A 18 -13.30 -13.74 5.36
C ASP A 18 -13.76 -12.53 6.19
N ALA A 19 -12.98 -11.44 6.22
CA ALA A 19 -13.17 -10.35 7.19
C ALA A 19 -13.45 -8.97 6.59
N MET A 20 -13.09 -8.69 5.34
CA MET A 20 -13.26 -7.36 4.72
C MET A 20 -14.68 -7.18 4.13
N GLY A 21 -15.68 -7.24 5.00
CA GLY A 21 -17.09 -7.33 4.62
C GLY A 21 -17.61 -6.14 3.79
N TYR A 22 -17.18 -4.92 4.11
CA TYR A 22 -17.55 -3.73 3.36
C TYR A 22 -16.95 -3.75 1.95
N LEU A 23 -15.64 -4.02 1.81
CA LEU A 23 -15.01 -4.11 0.49
C LEU A 23 -15.66 -5.21 -0.38
N HIS A 24 -16.04 -6.34 0.21
CA HIS A 24 -16.80 -7.38 -0.50
C HIS A 24 -18.20 -6.94 -0.90
N ALA A 25 -18.88 -6.13 -0.09
CA ALA A 25 -20.18 -5.57 -0.44
C ALA A 25 -20.09 -4.67 -1.68
N GLU A 26 -19.05 -3.83 -1.76
CA GLU A 26 -18.77 -3.00 -2.94
C GLU A 26 -18.47 -3.86 -4.18
N CYS A 27 -17.66 -4.92 -4.03
CA CYS A 27 -17.42 -5.88 -5.11
C CYS A 27 -18.70 -6.58 -5.57
N ALA A 28 -19.56 -7.03 -4.64
CA ALA A 28 -20.83 -7.68 -4.95
C ALA A 28 -21.83 -6.72 -5.64
N ALA A 29 -21.72 -5.42 -5.37
CA ALA A 29 -22.46 -4.37 -6.07
C ALA A 29 -21.88 -4.02 -7.46
N GLY A 30 -20.75 -4.61 -7.86
CA GLY A 30 -20.07 -4.32 -9.13
C GLY A 30 -19.23 -3.04 -9.13
N HIS A 31 -18.97 -2.45 -7.96
CA HIS A 31 -18.17 -1.23 -7.84
C HIS A 31 -16.66 -1.51 -7.73
N GLY A 32 -16.28 -2.78 -7.59
CA GLY A 32 -14.89 -3.21 -7.50
C GLY A 32 -14.71 -4.71 -7.74
N CYS A 33 -13.47 -5.16 -7.60
CA CYS A 33 -13.12 -6.58 -7.74
C CYS A 33 -12.00 -6.95 -6.78
N LEU A 34 -12.01 -8.19 -6.27
CA LEU A 34 -10.94 -8.79 -5.49
C LEU A 34 -10.10 -9.73 -6.38
N TYR A 35 -8.79 -9.56 -6.31
CA TYR A 35 -7.79 -10.43 -6.90
C TYR A 35 -6.92 -11.04 -5.79
N SER A 36 -6.36 -12.22 -6.06
CA SER A 36 -5.27 -12.79 -5.28
C SER A 36 -3.95 -12.50 -5.97
N LEU A 37 -2.93 -12.14 -5.20
CA LEU A 37 -1.56 -12.04 -5.69
C LEU A 37 -0.59 -12.73 -4.73
N GLU A 38 0.53 -13.19 -5.28
CA GLU A 38 1.66 -13.67 -4.50
C GLU A 38 2.67 -12.54 -4.33
N CYS A 39 3.06 -12.24 -3.09
CA CYS A 39 4.13 -11.31 -2.82
C CYS A 39 5.49 -11.87 -3.23
N GLU A 40 6.42 -10.97 -3.52
CA GLU A 40 7.82 -11.30 -3.76
C GLU A 40 8.53 -11.76 -2.49
N LEU A 41 9.78 -12.20 -2.64
CA LEU A 41 10.60 -12.73 -1.55
C LEU A 41 11.85 -11.89 -1.28
N PRO A 42 12.29 -11.76 -0.01
CA PRO A 42 11.65 -12.31 1.18
C PRO A 42 10.35 -11.57 1.52
N SER A 43 9.38 -12.25 2.12
CA SER A 43 8.06 -11.70 2.49
C SER A 43 8.15 -10.79 3.72
N LEU A 44 9.01 -9.76 3.64
CA LEU A 44 9.31 -8.80 4.69
C LEU A 44 8.86 -7.40 4.27
N SER A 45 8.46 -6.59 5.24
CA SER A 45 7.77 -5.33 4.96
C SER A 45 8.60 -4.32 4.18
N ARG A 46 9.78 -3.87 4.67
CA ARG A 46 10.60 -2.88 3.93
C ARG A 46 10.99 -3.35 2.52
N PRO A 47 11.46 -4.59 2.32
CA PRO A 47 11.66 -5.15 0.97
C PRO A 47 10.43 -5.06 0.06
N LEU A 48 9.24 -5.32 0.59
CA LEU A 48 8.03 -5.36 -0.20
C LEU A 48 7.35 -4.01 -0.38
N TYR A 49 7.59 -3.04 0.51
CA TYR A 49 7.28 -1.64 0.24
C TYR A 49 8.07 -1.14 -0.99
N GLU A 50 9.38 -1.43 -1.03
CA GLU A 50 10.24 -1.13 -2.19
C GLU A 50 9.72 -1.85 -3.44
N CYS A 51 9.37 -3.14 -3.33
CA CYS A 51 8.87 -3.92 -4.47
C CYS A 51 7.55 -3.36 -5.03
N ILE A 52 6.55 -3.12 -4.20
CA ILE A 52 5.26 -2.58 -4.64
C ILE A 52 5.43 -1.22 -5.31
N LEU A 53 6.22 -0.33 -4.70
CA LEU A 53 6.34 1.06 -5.13
C LEU A 53 7.31 1.24 -6.29
N THR A 54 8.22 0.30 -6.57
CA THR A 54 9.20 0.38 -7.67
C THR A 54 9.04 -0.71 -8.74
N GLY A 55 8.28 -1.77 -8.47
CA GLY A 55 8.18 -2.96 -9.31
C GLY A 55 9.43 -3.84 -9.32
N MET A 56 10.41 -3.58 -8.44
CA MET A 56 11.67 -4.33 -8.39
C MET A 56 11.62 -5.42 -7.32
N PRO A 57 11.89 -6.69 -7.65
CA PRO A 57 12.02 -7.75 -6.65
C PRO A 57 13.10 -7.40 -5.60
N PRO A 58 12.97 -7.81 -4.34
CA PRO A 58 13.93 -7.47 -3.27
C PRO A 58 15.40 -7.80 -3.59
N VAL A 59 15.66 -8.96 -4.21
CA VAL A 59 17.01 -9.39 -4.58
C VAL A 59 17.65 -8.49 -5.63
N GLU A 60 16.85 -7.89 -6.51
CA GLU A 60 17.29 -6.95 -7.55
C GLU A 60 17.38 -5.52 -7.01
N SER A 61 16.46 -5.11 -6.14
CA SER A 61 16.47 -3.77 -5.52
C SER A 61 17.60 -3.60 -4.51
N GLY A 62 18.09 -4.71 -3.95
CA GLY A 62 19.05 -4.76 -2.86
C GLY A 62 18.47 -4.28 -1.53
N VAL A 63 17.16 -4.14 -1.40
CA VAL A 63 16.45 -3.96 -0.12
C VAL A 63 15.92 -5.33 0.28
N VAL A 64 16.81 -6.16 0.82
CA VAL A 64 16.53 -7.59 1.11
C VAL A 64 16.19 -7.86 2.58
N HIS A 65 16.19 -6.83 3.43
CA HIS A 65 15.87 -6.93 4.85
C HIS A 65 15.32 -5.60 5.38
N ASN A 66 14.50 -5.66 6.43
CA ASN A 66 13.96 -4.51 7.18
C ASN A 66 15.03 -3.56 7.77
N ASN A 67 16.30 -3.97 7.83
CA ASN A 67 17.39 -3.17 8.42
C ASN A 67 18.22 -2.43 7.36
N VAL A 68 17.85 -2.53 6.08
CA VAL A 68 18.52 -1.80 4.99
C VAL A 68 18.02 -0.35 5.02
N VAL A 69 18.77 0.51 5.71
CA VAL A 69 18.48 1.95 5.85
C VAL A 69 19.24 2.74 4.79
N ARG A 70 18.56 3.08 3.69
CA ARG A 70 19.04 3.96 2.61
C ARG A 70 17.89 4.37 1.70
N LEU A 71 18.11 5.41 0.90
CA LEU A 71 17.27 5.72 -0.25
C LEU A 71 17.25 4.56 -1.26
N SER A 72 16.12 4.42 -1.95
CA SER A 72 15.97 3.54 -3.09
C SER A 72 16.96 3.93 -4.20
N ARG A 73 17.40 2.94 -4.98
CA ARG A 73 18.20 3.12 -6.19
C ARG A 73 17.35 3.05 -7.45
N HIS A 74 16.04 2.87 -7.29
CA HIS A 74 15.09 2.70 -8.36
C HIS A 74 14.04 3.81 -8.31
N ARG A 75 13.50 4.15 -9.47
CA ARG A 75 12.38 5.08 -9.53
C ARG A 75 11.11 4.36 -9.05
N SER A 76 10.45 4.97 -8.08
CA SER A 76 9.14 4.57 -7.57
C SER A 76 8.01 5.36 -8.23
N ILE A 77 6.77 4.97 -7.95
CA ILE A 77 5.56 5.70 -8.38
C ILE A 77 5.68 7.20 -8.08
N PHE A 78 6.19 7.55 -6.89
CA PHE A 78 6.44 8.93 -6.49
C PHE A 78 7.38 9.67 -7.46
N HIS A 79 8.47 9.04 -7.87
CA HIS A 79 9.43 9.62 -8.80
C HIS A 79 8.86 9.80 -10.21
N TYR A 80 8.03 8.87 -10.70
CA TYR A 80 7.37 9.02 -12.01
C TYR A 80 6.32 10.13 -11.97
N ALA A 81 5.48 10.15 -10.93
CA ALA A 81 4.47 11.19 -10.72
C ALA A 81 5.12 12.59 -10.64
N ARG A 82 6.16 12.76 -9.83
CA ARG A 82 6.89 14.03 -9.70
C ARG A 82 7.53 14.48 -11.00
N ALA A 83 8.16 13.57 -11.75
CA ALA A 83 8.75 13.89 -13.04
C ALA A 83 7.72 14.38 -14.06
N ALA A 84 6.46 13.95 -13.94
CA ALA A 84 5.33 14.42 -14.74
C ALA A 84 4.65 15.68 -14.17
N GLY A 85 5.19 16.28 -13.10
CA GLY A 85 4.64 17.48 -12.46
C GLY A 85 3.44 17.23 -11.55
N LEU A 86 3.10 15.97 -11.27
CA LEU A 86 1.98 15.60 -10.41
C LEU A 86 2.29 15.82 -8.92
N ILE A 87 1.23 15.92 -8.13
CA ILE A 87 1.31 16.08 -6.68
C ILE A 87 1.33 14.72 -5.99
N THR A 88 2.28 14.52 -5.08
CA THR A 88 2.43 13.27 -4.32
C THR A 88 2.31 13.48 -2.81
N ALA A 89 1.70 12.51 -2.14
CA ALA A 89 1.61 12.49 -0.68
C ALA A 89 1.68 11.08 -0.09
N ALA A 90 2.02 10.97 1.20
CA ALA A 90 1.98 9.71 1.92
C ALA A 90 1.62 9.90 3.40
N ALA A 91 0.70 9.08 3.91
CA ALA A 91 0.53 8.81 5.34
C ALA A 91 0.97 7.37 5.60
N ALA A 92 2.18 7.18 6.12
CA ALA A 92 2.83 5.87 6.10
C ALA A 92 3.88 5.68 7.21
N TYR A 93 4.34 4.44 7.40
CA TYR A 93 5.47 4.19 8.29
C TYR A 93 6.73 4.89 7.76
N HIS A 94 7.55 5.40 8.68
CA HIS A 94 8.73 6.21 8.37
C HIS A 94 9.71 5.55 7.39
N TRP A 95 9.72 4.22 7.28
CA TRP A 95 10.53 3.50 6.30
C TRP A 95 10.26 3.93 4.85
N VAL A 96 9.03 4.35 4.53
CA VAL A 96 8.71 4.91 3.22
C VAL A 96 9.44 6.25 2.99
N SER A 97 9.55 7.09 4.04
CA SER A 97 10.36 8.32 3.98
C SER A 97 11.84 7.99 3.80
N GLU A 98 12.34 6.95 4.48
CA GLU A 98 13.73 6.49 4.31
C GLU A 98 14.02 5.99 2.89
N LEU A 99 13.05 5.36 2.24
CA LEU A 99 13.19 4.88 0.87
C LEU A 99 13.18 6.03 -0.16
N TYR A 100 12.43 7.11 0.05
CA TYR A 100 12.14 8.07 -1.02
C TYR A 100 12.42 9.55 -0.73
N ASN A 101 12.60 9.94 0.53
CA ASN A 101 12.87 11.32 0.91
C ASN A 101 14.24 11.48 1.57
N ARG A 102 14.47 10.81 2.72
CA ARG A 102 15.72 10.95 3.49
C ARG A 102 15.98 9.73 4.36
N ALA A 103 17.21 9.21 4.30
CA ALA A 103 17.71 8.17 5.20
C ALA A 103 19.05 8.60 5.83
N PRO A 104 19.24 8.43 7.15
CA PRO A 104 18.27 7.91 8.12
C PRO A 104 17.13 8.90 8.39
N PHE A 105 15.97 8.38 8.84
CA PHE A 105 14.85 9.19 9.29
C PHE A 105 15.20 9.92 10.59
N ASP A 106 14.90 11.22 10.67
CA ASP A 106 14.96 11.98 11.91
C ASP A 106 13.55 12.50 12.25
N PRO A 107 12.90 11.96 13.30
CA PRO A 107 11.50 12.22 13.59
C PRO A 107 11.13 13.70 13.78
N ALA A 108 12.04 14.53 14.30
CA ALA A 108 11.74 15.93 14.56
C ALA A 108 11.55 16.73 13.28
N ASN A 109 12.28 16.37 12.22
CA ASN A 109 12.25 17.07 10.95
C ASN A 109 11.43 16.34 9.88
N ASP A 110 11.39 15.01 9.91
CA ASP A 110 10.85 14.22 8.80
C ASP A 110 9.41 13.75 9.03
N ARG A 111 8.92 13.70 10.28
CA ARG A 111 7.55 13.23 10.60
C ARG A 111 6.49 13.96 9.78
N HIS A 112 6.65 15.26 9.58
CA HIS A 112 5.77 16.07 8.75
C HIS A 112 6.58 16.67 7.61
N THR A 113 6.49 16.05 6.43
CA THR A 113 7.16 16.57 5.23
C THR A 113 6.27 17.60 4.53
N LEU A 114 6.83 18.77 4.26
CA LEU A 114 6.30 19.77 3.34
C LEU A 114 7.47 20.28 2.50
N ASP A 115 7.77 19.55 1.44
CA ASP A 115 8.87 19.85 0.53
C ASP A 115 8.43 19.62 -0.92
N PRO A 116 8.08 20.68 -1.67
CA PRO A 116 7.68 20.56 -3.06
C PRO A 116 8.72 19.91 -3.98
N GLN A 117 9.99 19.83 -3.59
CA GLN A 117 11.06 19.22 -4.38
C GLN A 117 11.27 17.72 -4.08
N ALA A 118 10.74 17.22 -2.96
CA ALA A 118 10.87 15.82 -2.59
C ALA A 118 10.05 14.88 -3.51
N ALA A 119 10.42 13.59 -3.52
CA ALA A 119 9.64 12.56 -4.22
C ALA A 119 8.25 12.42 -3.59
N ILE A 120 8.17 12.41 -2.25
CA ILE A 120 6.93 12.55 -1.48
C ILE A 120 6.87 13.96 -0.95
N GLN A 121 6.07 14.82 -1.59
CA GLN A 121 6.08 16.26 -1.28
C GLN A 121 5.40 16.59 0.05
N TYR A 122 4.33 15.87 0.36
CA TYR A 122 3.53 16.07 1.56
C TYR A 122 3.41 14.76 2.33
N GLY A 123 3.96 14.71 3.53
CA GLY A 123 4.11 13.46 4.27
C GLY A 123 3.69 13.55 5.73
N HIS A 124 3.02 12.52 6.22
CA HIS A 124 2.81 12.26 7.64
C HIS A 124 3.35 10.86 7.95
N PHE A 125 4.48 10.81 8.64
CA PHE A 125 5.24 9.58 8.86
C PHE A 125 5.25 9.17 10.34
N TYR A 126 4.54 8.09 10.66
CA TYR A 126 4.60 7.51 12.01
C TYR A 126 5.78 6.55 12.13
N HIS A 127 6.25 6.34 13.36
CA HIS A 127 7.43 5.52 13.67
C HIS A 127 7.24 4.68 14.94
N ALA A 128 5.99 4.57 15.42
CA ALA A 128 5.61 3.72 16.54
C ALA A 128 4.71 2.62 16.00
N ASP A 129 5.01 1.37 16.34
CA ASP A 129 4.37 0.23 15.66
C ASP A 129 2.87 0.11 15.94
N HIS A 130 2.46 0.58 17.12
CA HIS A 130 1.08 0.61 17.58
C HIS A 130 0.36 1.94 17.27
N TYR A 131 0.86 2.73 16.31
CA TYR A 131 0.20 3.98 15.92
C TYR A 131 -1.19 3.66 15.36
N PRO A 132 -2.28 4.25 15.88
CA PRO A 132 -3.62 3.80 15.52
C PRO A 132 -3.93 3.99 14.04
N ASP A 133 -4.39 2.94 13.37
CA ASP A 133 -4.84 3.02 11.97
C ASP A 133 -5.83 4.16 11.73
N SER A 134 -6.75 4.44 12.67
CA SER A 134 -7.68 5.56 12.54
C SER A 134 -6.96 6.90 12.34
N HIS A 135 -5.83 7.11 13.03
CA HIS A 135 -5.02 8.32 12.89
C HIS A 135 -4.26 8.32 11.57
N VAL A 136 -3.80 7.16 11.07
CA VAL A 136 -3.19 7.05 9.73
C VAL A 136 -4.19 7.44 8.64
N PHE A 137 -5.44 6.99 8.73
CA PHE A 137 -6.49 7.38 7.79
C PHE A 137 -6.88 8.86 7.92
N GLU A 138 -6.95 9.42 9.14
CA GLU A 138 -7.16 10.85 9.37
C GLU A 138 -5.99 11.70 8.81
N ASP A 139 -4.75 11.23 8.99
CA ASP A 139 -3.54 11.86 8.45
C ASP A 139 -3.59 11.86 6.91
N ALA A 140 -3.95 10.73 6.30
CA ALA A 140 -4.14 10.61 4.86
C ALA A 140 -5.23 11.56 4.33
N GLU A 141 -6.38 11.61 5.02
CA GLU A 141 -7.49 12.47 4.62
C GLU A 141 -7.14 13.96 4.78
N SER A 142 -6.41 14.32 5.83
CA SER A 142 -5.86 15.67 6.01
C SER A 142 -4.95 16.07 4.84
N LEU A 143 -4.05 15.18 4.40
CA LEU A 143 -3.21 15.41 3.22
C LEU A 143 -4.06 15.54 1.95
N ARG A 144 -5.06 14.67 1.76
CA ARG A 144 -5.94 14.66 0.60
C ARG A 144 -6.74 15.96 0.47
N LEU A 145 -7.34 16.43 1.56
CA LEU A 145 -8.14 17.66 1.57
C LEU A 145 -7.27 18.92 1.35
N ARG A 146 -6.08 18.98 1.94
CA ARG A 146 -5.20 20.16 1.86
C ARG A 146 -4.49 20.29 0.52
N TYR A 147 -4.02 19.17 -0.03
CA TYR A 147 -3.11 19.19 -1.17
C TYR A 147 -3.66 18.50 -2.43
N GLN A 148 -4.79 17.78 -2.32
CA GLN A 148 -5.46 17.09 -3.42
C GLN A 148 -4.49 16.29 -4.32
N PRO A 149 -3.64 15.42 -3.72
CA PRO A 149 -2.57 14.74 -4.44
C PRO A 149 -3.09 13.89 -5.59
N ASP A 150 -2.34 13.81 -6.67
CA ASP A 150 -2.64 12.89 -7.76
C ASP A 150 -2.29 11.45 -7.39
N PHE A 151 -1.25 11.26 -6.57
CA PHE A 151 -0.92 9.97 -5.96
C PHE A 151 -0.78 10.10 -4.44
N LEU A 152 -1.56 9.32 -3.70
CA LEU A 152 -1.46 9.23 -2.23
C LEU A 152 -1.33 7.77 -1.78
N LEU A 153 -0.28 7.52 -0.99
CA LEU A 153 -0.08 6.27 -0.27
C LEU A 153 -0.65 6.37 1.15
N ILE A 154 -1.40 5.34 1.55
CA ILE A 154 -1.91 5.15 2.91
C ILE A 154 -1.40 3.79 3.40
N HIS A 155 -0.71 3.77 4.52
CA HIS A 155 -0.08 2.55 5.03
C HIS A 155 -0.32 2.40 6.53
N PRO A 156 -1.43 1.80 6.96
CA PRO A 156 -1.64 1.34 8.35
C PRO A 156 -0.89 0.03 8.64
N MET A 157 -0.64 -0.27 9.92
CA MET A 157 0.18 -1.43 10.34
C MET A 157 -0.44 -2.28 11.45
N ASN A 158 -1.62 -1.95 11.98
CA ASN A 158 -2.16 -2.70 13.13
C ASN A 158 -2.52 -4.16 12.80
N ILE A 159 -2.74 -4.52 11.53
CA ILE A 159 -2.96 -5.92 11.14
C ILE A 159 -1.68 -6.73 11.35
N ASP A 160 -0.54 -6.25 10.86
CA ASP A 160 0.77 -6.84 11.11
C ASP A 160 1.13 -6.86 12.62
N ASP A 161 0.95 -5.75 13.35
CA ASP A 161 1.19 -5.71 14.81
C ASP A 161 0.35 -6.78 15.55
N ALA A 162 -0.93 -6.91 15.19
CA ALA A 162 -1.78 -7.95 15.76
C ALA A 162 -1.28 -9.36 15.37
N GLY A 163 -0.78 -9.53 14.15
CA GLY A 163 -0.19 -10.76 13.66
C GLY A 163 1.03 -11.19 14.46
N HIS A 164 1.99 -10.28 14.66
CA HIS A 164 3.17 -10.52 15.49
C HIS A 164 2.84 -10.80 16.95
N ARG A 165 1.80 -10.16 17.50
CA ARG A 165 1.43 -10.32 18.91
C ARG A 165 0.65 -11.61 19.16
N PHE A 166 -0.21 -12.01 18.24
CA PHE A 166 -1.20 -13.06 18.48
C PHE A 166 -1.12 -14.24 17.50
N GLY A 167 -0.70 -14.02 16.25
CA GLY A 167 -0.63 -15.03 15.18
C GLY A 167 -1.84 -14.99 14.24
N LEU A 168 -1.67 -15.57 13.04
CA LEU A 168 -2.66 -15.60 11.96
C LEU A 168 -4.03 -16.15 12.40
N SER A 169 -4.04 -17.30 13.08
CA SER A 169 -5.25 -18.05 13.42
C SER A 169 -6.04 -17.47 14.60
N THR A 170 -5.82 -16.20 14.96
CA THR A 170 -6.43 -15.57 16.14
C THR A 170 -7.57 -14.60 15.83
N PRO A 171 -8.53 -14.41 16.77
CA PRO A 171 -9.55 -13.38 16.61
C PRO A 171 -8.96 -11.96 16.61
N GLN A 172 -7.83 -11.72 17.27
CA GLN A 172 -7.16 -10.42 17.30
C GLN A 172 -6.73 -9.98 15.90
N TYR A 173 -6.02 -10.86 15.17
CA TYR A 173 -5.59 -10.59 13.79
C TYR A 173 -6.78 -10.38 12.86
N ARG A 174 -7.79 -11.26 12.90
CA ARG A 174 -9.02 -11.09 12.08
C ARG A 174 -9.81 -9.83 12.43
N ASN A 175 -9.84 -9.43 13.69
CA ASN A 175 -10.56 -8.21 14.10
C ASN A 175 -9.79 -6.94 13.75
N ALA A 176 -8.45 -6.97 13.69
CA ALA A 176 -7.68 -5.87 13.14
C ALA A 176 -8.05 -5.62 11.66
N ALA A 177 -8.20 -6.69 10.86
CA ALA A 177 -8.69 -6.57 9.49
C ALA A 177 -10.11 -5.97 9.40
N ARG A 178 -11.05 -6.40 10.28
CA ARG A 178 -12.40 -5.81 10.34
C ARG A 178 -12.38 -4.32 10.72
N VAL A 179 -11.46 -3.91 11.58
CA VAL A 179 -11.30 -2.49 11.94
C VAL A 179 -10.81 -1.70 10.73
N ALA A 180 -9.82 -2.20 9.98
CA ALA A 180 -9.36 -1.55 8.75
C ALA A 180 -10.47 -1.45 7.68
N ASP A 181 -11.26 -2.51 7.49
CA ASP A 181 -12.44 -2.52 6.61
C ASP A 181 -13.47 -1.46 7.03
N GLY A 182 -13.78 -1.37 8.32
CA GLY A 182 -14.67 -0.36 8.87
C GLY A 182 -14.15 1.07 8.69
N LEU A 183 -12.83 1.30 8.80
CA LEU A 183 -12.22 2.61 8.52
C LEU A 183 -12.32 2.94 7.03
N LEU A 184 -12.00 2.00 6.14
CA LEU A 184 -12.14 2.18 4.70
C LEU A 184 -13.56 2.55 4.30
N SER A 185 -14.58 1.97 4.94
CA SER A 185 -15.99 2.31 4.69
C SER A 185 -16.36 3.77 4.94
N GLN A 186 -15.59 4.48 5.76
CA GLN A 186 -15.82 5.90 6.04
C GLN A 186 -15.32 6.80 4.91
N TYR A 187 -14.27 6.37 4.20
CA TYR A 187 -13.54 7.23 3.26
C TYR A 187 -13.70 6.82 1.79
N LEU A 188 -13.80 5.52 1.50
CA LEU A 188 -13.87 5.00 0.13
C LEU A 188 -14.97 5.66 -0.72
N PRO A 189 -16.22 5.83 -0.23
CA PRO A 189 -17.28 6.46 -1.03
C PRO A 189 -16.92 7.87 -1.51
N GLU A 190 -16.35 8.69 -0.62
CA GLU A 190 -15.96 10.07 -0.95
C GLU A 190 -14.75 10.11 -1.89
N TRP A 191 -13.78 9.21 -1.70
CA TRP A 191 -12.64 9.10 -2.62
C TRP A 191 -13.10 8.78 -4.05
N LEU A 192 -14.02 7.81 -4.20
CA LEU A 192 -14.58 7.45 -5.50
C LEU A 192 -15.43 8.59 -6.09
N ALA A 193 -16.25 9.26 -5.27
CA ALA A 193 -17.04 10.42 -5.72
C ALA A 193 -16.16 11.57 -6.24
N GLN A 194 -14.93 11.70 -5.73
CA GLN A 194 -13.94 12.67 -6.21
C GLN A 194 -13.06 12.15 -7.36
N GLY A 195 -13.39 10.99 -7.93
CA GLY A 195 -12.74 10.44 -9.12
C GLY A 195 -11.41 9.75 -8.87
N TYR A 196 -11.05 9.45 -7.61
CA TYR A 196 -9.88 8.64 -7.32
C TYR A 196 -10.10 7.19 -7.75
N GLN A 197 -9.06 6.57 -8.29
CA GLN A 197 -8.97 5.13 -8.48
C GLN A 197 -8.28 4.56 -7.24
N VAL A 198 -8.87 3.56 -6.58
CA VAL A 198 -8.39 3.08 -5.29
C VAL A 198 -7.94 1.63 -5.41
N LEU A 199 -6.71 1.35 -4.98
CA LEU A 199 -6.18 0.00 -4.82
C LEU A 199 -5.97 -0.26 -3.32
N VAL A 200 -6.46 -1.38 -2.80
CA VAL A 200 -6.24 -1.82 -1.43
C VAL A 200 -5.57 -3.19 -1.48
N THR A 201 -4.35 -3.29 -0.94
CA THR A 201 -3.55 -4.51 -0.98
C THR A 201 -2.75 -4.70 0.31
N ALA A 202 -1.91 -5.72 0.35
CA ALA A 202 -0.92 -5.92 1.39
C ALA A 202 0.45 -6.16 0.74
N ASP A 203 1.49 -5.96 1.52
CA ASP A 203 2.86 -6.33 1.19
C ASP A 203 3.07 -7.83 1.37
N HIS A 204 2.74 -8.39 2.53
CA HIS A 204 2.79 -9.82 2.85
C HIS A 204 1.61 -10.24 3.75
N GLY A 205 1.56 -11.52 4.11
CA GLY A 205 0.68 -12.06 5.15
C GLY A 205 1.42 -12.37 6.45
N MET A 206 0.87 -13.29 7.25
CA MET A 206 1.38 -13.65 8.58
C MET A 206 1.18 -15.15 8.81
N ASN A 207 2.08 -15.81 9.54
CA ASN A 207 1.95 -17.21 9.93
C ASN A 207 1.59 -17.38 11.42
N ASP A 208 1.35 -18.63 11.84
CA ASP A 208 1.02 -18.95 13.24
C ASP A 208 2.23 -18.96 14.19
N ASP A 209 3.45 -18.93 13.65
CA ASP A 209 4.67 -18.62 14.41
C ASP A 209 4.78 -17.12 14.74
N ARG A 210 3.78 -16.31 14.35
CA ARG A 210 3.70 -14.86 14.54
C ARG A 210 4.81 -14.12 13.82
N SER A 211 5.19 -14.64 12.66
CA SER A 211 6.23 -14.11 11.82
C SER A 211 5.82 -14.15 10.35
N HIS A 212 6.66 -13.56 9.54
CA HIS A 212 6.65 -13.62 8.08
C HIS A 212 8.11 -13.54 7.60
N GLY A 213 8.34 -13.64 6.29
CA GLY A 213 9.66 -13.57 5.65
C GLY A 213 10.04 -14.79 4.81
N GLY A 214 9.27 -15.88 4.92
CA GLY A 214 9.42 -17.14 4.22
C GLY A 214 8.46 -17.35 3.04
N ILE A 215 8.38 -18.61 2.60
CA ILE A 215 7.66 -18.99 1.37
C ILE A 215 6.25 -19.52 1.61
N LEU A 216 5.77 -19.51 2.86
CA LEU A 216 4.49 -20.12 3.18
C LEU A 216 3.35 -19.41 2.44
N PRO A 217 2.33 -20.15 1.95
CA PRO A 217 1.19 -19.55 1.27
C PRO A 217 0.52 -18.44 2.09
N GLU A 218 0.37 -18.64 3.40
CA GLU A 218 -0.22 -17.66 4.30
C GLU A 218 0.61 -16.37 4.48
N GLU A 219 1.91 -16.43 4.21
CA GLU A 219 2.81 -15.27 4.22
C GLU A 219 2.84 -14.58 2.85
N ARG A 220 2.54 -15.30 1.76
CA ARG A 220 2.72 -14.79 0.39
C ARG A 220 1.44 -14.42 -0.33
N GLN A 221 0.33 -15.12 -0.07
CA GLN A 221 -0.94 -14.83 -0.72
C GLN A 221 -1.59 -13.64 -0.02
N VAL A 222 -1.73 -12.54 -0.75
CA VAL A 222 -2.29 -11.28 -0.25
C VAL A 222 -3.41 -10.78 -1.16
N PRO A 223 -4.35 -9.95 -0.65
CA PRO A 223 -5.45 -9.43 -1.46
C PRO A 223 -5.01 -8.28 -2.35
N LEU A 224 -5.75 -8.07 -3.44
CA LEU A 224 -5.84 -6.78 -4.13
C LEU A 224 -7.29 -6.49 -4.45
N PHE A 225 -7.85 -5.53 -3.74
CA PHE A 225 -9.12 -4.92 -4.13
C PHE A 225 -8.84 -3.70 -5.01
N VAL A 226 -9.66 -3.53 -6.05
CA VAL A 226 -9.63 -2.35 -6.91
C VAL A 226 -11.02 -1.73 -7.01
N PHE A 227 -11.08 -0.40 -6.96
CA PHE A 227 -12.33 0.37 -7.03
C PHE A 227 -12.16 1.59 -7.92
N GLY A 228 -13.17 1.89 -8.73
CA GLY A 228 -13.19 3.01 -9.66
C GLY A 228 -13.32 2.59 -11.13
N ASP A 229 -13.52 3.58 -11.99
CA ASP A 229 -13.92 3.38 -13.38
C ASP A 229 -12.79 2.95 -14.32
N ALA A 230 -11.53 2.95 -13.88
CA ALA A 230 -10.39 2.59 -14.71
C ALA A 230 -10.13 1.07 -14.80
N PHE A 231 -10.73 0.29 -13.91
CA PHE A 231 -10.43 -1.14 -13.77
C PHE A 231 -11.36 -2.01 -14.63
N SER A 232 -10.81 -3.02 -15.28
CA SER A 232 -11.57 -3.94 -16.15
C SER A 232 -12.56 -4.81 -15.38
N GLN A 233 -12.29 -5.04 -14.08
CA GLN A 233 -12.96 -6.04 -13.22
C GLN A 233 -13.00 -7.45 -13.83
N SER A 234 -12.14 -7.71 -14.83
CA SER A 234 -12.02 -9.00 -15.51
C SER A 234 -10.97 -9.86 -14.81
N PRO A 235 -11.02 -11.20 -14.94
CA PRO A 235 -9.98 -12.07 -14.40
C PRO A 235 -8.59 -11.65 -14.90
N ALA A 236 -7.68 -11.42 -13.96
CA ALA A 236 -6.31 -11.00 -14.25
C ALA A 236 -5.35 -11.72 -13.28
N ALA A 237 -4.20 -12.15 -13.80
CA ALA A 237 -3.12 -12.71 -12.99
C ALA A 237 -2.15 -11.59 -12.63
N VAL A 238 -2.48 -10.84 -11.57
CA VAL A 238 -1.70 -9.67 -11.14
C VAL A 238 -0.46 -10.12 -10.39
N ARG A 239 0.72 -9.62 -10.78
CA ARG A 239 1.96 -9.81 -10.02
C ARG A 239 2.26 -8.59 -9.16
N GLN A 240 2.82 -8.77 -7.97
CA GLN A 240 3.15 -7.66 -7.07
C GLN A 240 4.12 -6.66 -7.74
N THR A 241 5.05 -7.15 -8.57
CA THR A 241 5.99 -6.33 -9.35
C THR A 241 5.33 -5.48 -10.42
N GLU A 242 4.09 -5.76 -10.82
CA GLU A 242 3.34 -5.00 -11.82
C GLU A 242 2.53 -3.83 -11.22
N LEU A 243 2.39 -3.77 -9.90
CA LEU A 243 1.59 -2.72 -9.24
C LEU A 243 2.15 -1.32 -9.54
N CYS A 244 3.47 -1.15 -9.50
CA CYS A 244 4.12 0.12 -9.81
C CYS A 244 3.76 0.65 -11.20
N GLY A 245 3.94 -0.18 -12.25
CA GLY A 245 3.64 0.22 -13.62
C GLY A 245 2.15 0.40 -13.85
N THR A 246 1.31 -0.44 -13.24
CA THR A 246 -0.15 -0.32 -13.34
C THR A 246 -0.66 0.99 -12.74
N ILE A 247 -0.13 1.39 -11.58
CA ILE A 247 -0.46 2.69 -10.96
C ILE A 247 0.10 3.85 -11.79
N CYS A 248 1.31 3.74 -12.33
CA CYS A 248 1.86 4.77 -13.22
C CYS A 248 1.01 4.94 -14.50
N SER A 249 0.50 3.83 -15.06
CA SER A 249 -0.44 3.84 -16.18
C SER A 249 -1.77 4.53 -15.81
N LEU A 250 -2.32 4.28 -14.61
CA LEU A 250 -3.51 4.98 -14.11
C LEU A 250 -3.28 6.49 -13.97
N LEU A 251 -2.11 6.89 -13.47
CA LEU A 251 -1.70 8.29 -13.33
C LEU A 251 -1.51 8.96 -14.71
N GLY A 252 -1.31 8.19 -15.77
CA GLY A 252 -1.05 8.68 -17.13
C GLY A 252 0.37 9.23 -17.29
N VAL A 253 1.33 8.68 -16.57
CA VAL A 253 2.74 9.11 -16.60
C VAL A 253 3.60 8.13 -17.38
N GLU A 254 4.67 8.62 -18.00
CA GLU A 254 5.64 7.76 -18.70
C GLU A 254 6.47 6.96 -17.67
N HIS A 255 6.60 5.65 -17.90
CA HIS A 255 7.37 4.75 -17.06
C HIS A 255 7.92 3.55 -17.86
N ASP A 256 8.89 2.86 -17.27
CA ASP A 256 9.55 1.66 -17.81
C ASP A 256 9.18 0.37 -17.04
N LYS A 257 8.20 0.46 -16.14
CA LYS A 257 7.76 -0.61 -15.25
C LYS A 257 6.79 -1.60 -15.91
N PRO A 258 6.82 -2.89 -15.52
CA PRO A 258 5.86 -3.87 -16.01
C PRO A 258 4.44 -3.51 -15.55
N VAL A 259 3.45 -3.88 -16.36
CA VAL A 259 2.03 -3.51 -16.19
C VAL A 259 1.16 -4.75 -16.28
N CYS A 260 0.19 -4.88 -15.38
CA CYS A 260 -0.87 -5.86 -15.53
C CYS A 260 -1.97 -5.28 -16.44
N THR A 261 -1.81 -5.44 -17.76
CA THR A 261 -2.74 -4.85 -18.74
C THR A 261 -4.17 -5.36 -18.60
N GLY A 262 -4.35 -6.61 -18.14
CA GLY A 262 -5.68 -7.18 -17.89
C GLY A 262 -6.44 -6.53 -16.75
N LEU A 263 -5.77 -5.77 -15.86
CA LEU A 263 -6.40 -5.08 -14.73
C LEU A 263 -7.08 -3.76 -15.14
N LEU A 264 -6.65 -3.16 -16.25
CA LEU A 264 -7.11 -1.85 -16.72
C LEU A 264 -8.07 -1.99 -17.92
N LYS A 265 -8.94 -1.00 -18.12
CA LYS A 265 -9.82 -0.88 -19.30
C LYS A 265 -9.09 -0.41 -20.55
#